data_AF-A0A391PHZ8-F1
#
_entry.id   AF-A0A391PHZ8-F1
#
_cell.length_a   1.000
_cell.length_b   1.000
_cell.length_c   1.000
_cell.angle_alpha   90.00
_cell.angle_beta   90.00
_cell.angle_gamma   90.00
#
_symmetry.space_group_name_H-M   'P 1'
#
loop_
_entity.id
_entity.type
_entity.pdbx_description
1 polymer ?
#
loop_
_entity_poly.entity_id
_entity_poly.type
_entity_poly.pdbx_seq_one_letter_code
_entity_poly.pdbx_strand_id
1 'polypeptide(L)'
;MEQMTKERLAAYRSNKAEILELDYVLNNRWKSDTMIGNDVIFDYSKGYPMPQSVTGFDQKRYERLQERDLKRKEFLEVECAEIEDFVDGIRDSLSKRIFRMYFIDGRKTMTQSEVAKQLHLERSSVSKKIDAYLKVSHNSHDSHL
;
A
#
# COMPACT_ATOMS: atom_id res chain seq x y z
N MET A 1 15.98 -10.89 -1.32
CA MET A 1 14.64 -10.58 -0.77
C MET A 1 14.84 -9.84 0.53
N GLU A 2 14.16 -8.71 0.69
CA GLU A 2 14.28 -7.87 1.87
C GLU A 2 13.61 -8.55 3.07
N GLN A 3 14.22 -8.49 4.25
CA GLN A 3 13.75 -9.25 5.41
C GLN A 3 12.37 -8.75 5.87
N MET A 4 11.53 -9.67 6.36
CA MET A 4 10.21 -9.33 6.90
C MET A 4 10.35 -8.73 8.30
N THR A 5 9.98 -7.47 8.48
CA THR A 5 10.07 -6.75 9.76
C THR A 5 8.69 -6.50 10.38
N LYS A 6 8.67 -6.22 11.68
CA LYS A 6 7.43 -5.86 12.39
C LYS A 6 6.78 -4.60 11.84
N GLU A 7 7.60 -3.65 11.35
CA GLU A 7 7.13 -2.40 10.76
C GLU A 7 6.42 -2.65 9.42
N ARG A 8 7.01 -3.49 8.54
CA ARG A 8 6.36 -3.92 7.29
C ARG A 8 5.02 -4.60 7.55
N LEU A 9 4.98 -5.54 8.50
CA LEU A 9 3.74 -6.21 8.91
C LEU A 9 2.68 -5.23 9.47
N ALA A 10 3.10 -4.23 10.23
CA ALA A 10 2.20 -3.21 10.76
C ALA A 10 1.67 -2.27 9.67
N ALA A 11 2.48 -1.99 8.64
CA ALA A 11 2.11 -1.13 7.51
C ALA A 11 1.07 -1.77 6.58
N TYR A 12 0.93 -3.11 6.57
CA TYR A 12 0.04 -3.86 5.70
C TYR A 12 -1.36 -3.24 5.52
N ARG A 13 -2.02 -2.87 6.63
CA ARG A 13 -3.38 -2.30 6.58
C ARG A 13 -3.41 -0.91 5.97
N SER A 14 -2.41 -0.08 6.27
CA SER A 14 -2.26 1.25 5.68
C SER A 14 -2.03 1.11 4.17
N ASN A 15 -1.18 0.16 3.76
CA ASN A 15 -0.91 -0.12 2.36
C ASN A 15 -2.18 -0.58 1.62
N LYS A 16 -2.97 -1.50 2.20
CA LYS A 16 -4.27 -1.91 1.63
C LYS A 16 -5.26 -0.73 1.54
N ALA A 17 -5.27 0.18 2.50
CA ALA A 17 -6.11 1.38 2.44
C ALA A 17 -5.65 2.33 1.32
N GLU A 18 -4.35 2.59 1.22
CA GLU A 18 -3.75 3.40 0.15
C GLU A 18 -4.05 2.80 -1.23
N ILE A 19 -3.98 1.47 -1.39
CA ILE A 19 -4.36 0.79 -2.64
C ILE A 19 -5.81 1.10 -3.02
N LEU A 20 -6.75 1.06 -2.07
CA LEU A 20 -8.16 1.38 -2.33
C LEU A 20 -8.35 2.86 -2.73
N GLU A 21 -7.63 3.76 -2.08
CA GLU A 21 -7.64 5.19 -2.42
C GLU A 21 -7.06 5.43 -3.82
N LEU A 22 -5.92 4.82 -4.14
CA LEU A 22 -5.29 4.88 -5.46
C LEU A 22 -6.22 4.33 -6.53
N ASP A 23 -6.89 3.20 -6.28
CA ASP A 23 -7.85 2.62 -7.23
C ASP A 23 -9.02 3.59 -7.51
N TYR A 24 -9.56 4.21 -6.46
CA TYR A 24 -10.59 5.23 -6.61
C TYR A 24 -10.10 6.43 -7.43
N VAL A 25 -8.89 6.92 -7.14
CA VAL A 25 -8.30 8.05 -7.85
C VAL A 25 -8.08 7.70 -9.32
N LEU A 26 -7.45 6.57 -9.63
CA LEU A 26 -7.16 6.13 -10.99
C LEU A 26 -8.44 5.98 -11.83
N ASN A 27 -9.53 5.47 -11.23
CA ASN A 27 -10.81 5.26 -11.90
C ASN A 27 -11.64 6.54 -12.11
N ASN A 28 -11.42 7.58 -11.30
CA ASN A 28 -12.23 8.81 -11.32
C ASN A 28 -11.47 10.06 -11.74
N ARG A 29 -10.14 10.02 -11.91
CA ARG A 29 -9.31 11.17 -12.28
C ARG A 29 -9.77 11.89 -13.54
N TRP A 30 -10.21 11.14 -14.55
CA TRP A 30 -10.69 11.70 -15.82
C TRP A 30 -12.03 12.47 -15.68
N LYS A 31 -12.83 12.17 -14.64
CA LYS A 31 -14.09 12.86 -14.36
C LYS A 31 -13.90 14.19 -13.63
N SER A 32 -12.67 14.47 -13.19
CA SER A 32 -12.36 15.60 -12.33
C SER A 32 -11.88 16.79 -13.15
N ASP A 33 -12.43 17.98 -12.88
CA ASP A 33 -12.02 19.25 -13.51
C ASP A 33 -10.55 19.62 -13.25
N THR A 34 -9.87 18.94 -12.32
CA THR A 34 -8.45 19.17 -12.03
C THR A 34 -7.52 18.90 -13.22
N MET A 35 -7.98 18.15 -14.23
CA MET A 35 -7.21 17.84 -15.44
C MET A 35 -7.41 18.88 -16.56
N ILE A 36 -8.23 19.91 -16.35
CA ILE A 36 -8.36 21.02 -17.29
C ILE A 36 -7.17 21.97 -17.08
N GLY A 37 -6.40 22.18 -18.16
CA GLY A 37 -5.29 23.11 -18.23
C GLY A 37 -5.58 24.26 -19.20
N ASN A 38 -4.74 25.30 -19.12
CA ASN A 38 -4.77 26.42 -20.04
C ASN A 38 -3.45 26.46 -20.81
N ASP A 39 -3.52 26.71 -22.10
CA ASP A 39 -2.37 27.02 -22.93
C ASP A 39 -2.61 28.31 -23.72
N VAL A 40 -1.54 28.93 -24.23
CA VAL A 40 -1.63 30.16 -25.02
C VAL A 40 -1.30 29.84 -26.46
N ILE A 41 -2.30 29.97 -27.33
CA ILE A 41 -2.09 29.93 -28.78
C ILE A 41 -1.96 31.36 -29.30
N PHE A 42 -1.24 31.53 -30.40
CA PHE A 42 -1.18 32.81 -31.10
C PHE A 42 -2.14 32.80 -32.30
N ASP A 43 -3.16 33.65 -32.25
CA ASP A 43 -4.03 33.94 -33.39
C ASP A 43 -3.36 34.96 -34.32
N TYR A 44 -3.28 34.66 -35.61
CA TYR A 44 -2.65 35.49 -36.64
C TYR A 44 -3.65 36.10 -37.63
N SER A 45 -4.96 36.03 -37.36
CA SER A 45 -6.02 36.56 -38.23
C SER A 45 -5.83 38.03 -38.65
N LYS A 46 -5.13 38.83 -37.83
CA LYS A 46 -4.82 40.25 -38.08
C LYS A 46 -3.43 40.54 -38.67
N GLY A 47 -2.64 39.51 -38.98
CA GLY A 47 -1.29 39.66 -39.54
C GLY A 47 -0.14 39.82 -38.52
N TYR A 48 -0.43 39.74 -37.22
CA TYR A 48 0.55 39.74 -36.13
C TYR A 48 0.05 38.83 -34.98
N PRO A 49 0.95 38.23 -34.16
CA PRO A 49 0.57 37.25 -33.14
C PRO A 49 -0.25 37.87 -32.02
N MET A 50 -1.47 37.38 -31.82
CA MET A 50 -2.35 37.74 -30.70
C MET A 50 -2.47 36.56 -29.73
N PRO A 51 -1.96 36.64 -28.50
CA PRO A 51 -2.08 35.55 -27.54
C PRO A 51 -3.55 35.34 -27.13
N GLN A 52 -4.04 34.12 -27.25
CA GLN A 52 -5.36 33.67 -26.81
C GLN A 52 -5.21 32.45 -25.90
N SER A 53 -5.84 32.51 -24.73
CA SER A 53 -5.91 31.36 -23.82
C SER A 53 -6.90 30.33 -24.35
N VAL A 54 -6.47 29.08 -24.47
CA VAL A 54 -7.32 27.93 -24.77
C VAL A 54 -7.33 27.02 -23.55
N THR A 55 -8.53 26.70 -23.08
CA THR A 55 -8.73 25.72 -22.02
C THR A 55 -8.95 24.34 -22.65
N GLY A 56 -8.34 23.31 -22.08
CA GLY A 56 -8.44 21.96 -22.62
C GLY A 56 -7.99 20.89 -21.63
N PHE A 57 -8.24 19.63 -21.98
CA PHE A 57 -7.78 18.51 -21.17
C PHE A 57 -6.26 18.35 -21.29
N ASP A 58 -5.56 18.41 -20.16
CA ASP A 58 -4.10 18.20 -20.11
C ASP A 58 -3.78 16.70 -20.09
N GLN A 59 -3.75 16.12 -21.28
CA GLN A 59 -3.47 14.70 -21.50
C GLN A 59 -2.10 14.29 -20.93
N LYS A 60 -1.06 15.12 -21.13
CA LYS A 60 0.30 14.81 -20.68
C LYS A 60 0.40 14.81 -19.16
N ARG A 61 -0.32 15.69 -18.47
CA ARG A 61 -0.39 15.67 -17.01
C ARG A 61 -1.19 14.47 -16.51
N TYR A 62 -2.31 14.15 -17.15
CA TYR A 62 -3.10 12.98 -16.81
C TYR A 62 -2.26 11.70 -16.88
N GLU A 63 -1.60 11.44 -18.01
CA GLU A 63 -0.78 10.23 -18.22
C GLU A 63 0.35 10.10 -17.20
N ARG A 64 1.09 11.20 -16.94
CA ARG A 64 2.17 11.20 -15.95
C ARG A 64 1.69 10.86 -14.54
N LEU A 65 0.55 11.42 -14.13
CA LEU A 65 -0.02 11.14 -12.81
C LEU A 65 -0.57 9.71 -12.73
N GLN A 66 -1.23 9.26 -13.81
CA GLN A 66 -1.75 7.90 -13.92
C GLN A 66 -0.64 6.87 -13.79
N GLU A 67 0.46 7.05 -14.54
CA GLU A 67 1.61 6.14 -14.52
C GLU A 67 2.29 6.10 -13.15
N ARG A 68 2.48 7.27 -12.51
CA ARG A 68 3.05 7.36 -11.16
C ARG A 68 2.21 6.58 -10.14
N ASP A 69 0.90 6.80 -10.14
CA ASP A 69 -0.01 6.19 -9.17
C ASP A 69 -0.20 4.70 -9.44
N LEU A 70 -0.18 4.26 -10.71
CA LEU A 70 -0.15 2.84 -11.08
C LEU A 70 1.11 2.15 -10.54
N LYS A 71 2.29 2.72 -10.77
CA LYS A 71 3.55 2.18 -10.24
C LYS A 71 3.54 2.09 -8.72
N ARG A 72 2.98 3.10 -8.04
CA ARG A 72 2.82 3.08 -6.59
C ARG A 72 1.87 1.98 -6.13
N LYS A 73 0.73 1.82 -6.80
CA LYS A 73 -0.24 0.76 -6.52
C LYS A 73 0.38 -0.63 -6.69
N GLU A 74 1.05 -0.88 -7.81
CA GLU A 74 1.75 -2.15 -8.08
C GLU A 74 2.78 -2.49 -6.99
N PHE A 75 3.59 -1.51 -6.60
CA PHE A 75 4.56 -1.70 -5.51
C PHE A 75 3.87 -2.12 -4.19
N LEU A 76 2.79 -1.45 -3.82
CA LEU A 76 2.05 -1.77 -2.59
C LEU A 76 1.35 -3.13 -2.68
N GLU A 77 0.86 -3.52 -3.86
CA GLU A 77 0.24 -4.83 -4.08
C GLU A 77 1.24 -5.96 -3.90
N VAL A 78 2.46 -5.80 -4.45
CA VAL A 78 3.56 -6.75 -4.25
C VAL A 78 3.94 -6.82 -2.77
N GLU A 79 4.12 -5.68 -2.10
CA GLU A 79 4.43 -5.62 -0.68
C GLU A 79 3.38 -6.33 0.18
N CYS A 80 2.10 -6.10 -0.11
CA CYS A 80 1.00 -6.78 0.57
C CYS A 80 1.00 -8.29 0.30
N ALA A 81 1.26 -8.71 -0.94
CA ALA A 81 1.33 -10.13 -1.30
C ALA A 81 2.49 -10.84 -0.57
N GLU A 82 3.67 -10.22 -0.49
CA GLU A 82 4.81 -10.75 0.28
C GLU A 82 4.47 -10.94 1.76
N ILE A 83 3.71 -10.00 2.35
CA ILE A 83 3.25 -10.10 3.74
C ILE A 83 2.24 -11.24 3.91
N GLU A 84 1.28 -11.37 2.99
CA GLU A 84 0.29 -12.44 2.99
C GLU A 84 1.00 -13.81 2.89
N ASP A 85 1.89 -13.97 1.92
CA ASP A 85 2.69 -15.19 1.71
C ASP A 85 3.57 -15.53 2.91
N PHE A 86 4.19 -14.52 3.54
CA PHE A 86 4.98 -14.72 4.75
C PHE A 86 4.14 -15.28 5.91
N VAL A 87 2.94 -14.72 6.14
CA VAL A 87 2.04 -15.18 7.20
C VAL A 87 1.51 -16.58 6.87
N ASP A 88 1.17 -16.86 5.61
CA ASP A 88 0.69 -18.16 5.18
C ASP A 88 1.80 -19.24 5.21
N GLY A 89 3.07 -18.85 5.06
CA GLY A 89 4.23 -19.72 5.21
C GLY A 89 4.52 -20.16 6.65
N ILE A 90 3.91 -19.54 7.67
CA ILE A 90 4.12 -19.90 9.08
C ILE A 90 3.64 -21.35 9.33
N ARG A 91 4.55 -22.25 9.72
CA ARG A 91 4.20 -23.67 9.97
C ARG A 91 3.38 -23.88 11.26
N ASP A 92 3.71 -23.17 12.33
CA ASP A 92 2.99 -23.27 13.61
C ASP A 92 1.58 -22.67 13.47
N SER A 93 0.55 -23.50 13.60
CA SER A 93 -0.84 -23.10 13.38
C SER A 93 -1.30 -22.00 14.34
N LEU A 94 -0.82 -22.02 15.58
CA LEU A 94 -1.14 -21.01 16.57
C LEU A 94 -0.47 -19.68 16.25
N SER A 95 0.82 -19.69 15.91
CA SER A 95 1.54 -18.50 15.46
C SER A 95 0.91 -17.92 14.20
N LYS A 96 0.58 -18.75 13.20
CA LYS A 96 -0.11 -18.29 11.99
C LYS A 96 -1.39 -17.54 12.32
N ARG A 97 -2.23 -18.13 13.19
CA ARG A 97 -3.50 -17.51 13.60
C ARG A 97 -3.29 -16.19 14.33
N ILE A 98 -2.29 -16.12 15.22
CA ILE A 98 -1.90 -14.87 15.91
C ILE A 98 -1.51 -13.79 14.90
N PHE A 99 -0.62 -14.11 13.96
CA PHE A 99 -0.14 -13.14 12.96
C PHE A 99 -1.27 -12.67 12.04
N ARG A 100 -2.10 -13.60 11.56
CA ARG A 100 -3.25 -13.30 10.71
C ARG A 100 -4.22 -12.35 11.43
N MET A 101 -4.63 -12.67 12.65
CA MET A 101 -5.58 -11.84 13.40
C MET A 101 -5.02 -10.46 13.75
N TYR A 102 -3.75 -10.40 14.13
CA TYR A 102 -3.13 -9.15 14.57
C TYR A 102 -2.81 -8.22 13.39
N PHE A 103 -2.15 -8.73 12.35
CA PHE A 103 -1.64 -7.90 11.25
C PHE A 103 -2.58 -7.83 10.03
N ILE A 104 -3.25 -8.94 9.67
CA ILE A 104 -3.98 -9.04 8.40
C ILE A 104 -5.49 -8.81 8.56
N ASP A 105 -6.15 -9.54 9.47
CA ASP A 105 -7.60 -9.67 9.48
C ASP A 105 -8.32 -8.38 9.87
N GLY A 106 -9.37 -8.02 9.13
CA GLY A 106 -10.25 -6.88 9.43
C GLY A 106 -9.74 -5.52 8.94
N ARG A 107 -10.50 -4.46 9.23
CA ARG A 107 -10.11 -3.08 8.87
C ARG A 107 -9.41 -2.33 10.01
N LYS A 108 -9.71 -2.69 11.26
CA LYS A 108 -9.08 -2.10 12.45
C LYS A 108 -8.03 -3.04 13.01
N THR A 109 -6.91 -2.47 13.45
CA THR A 109 -5.88 -3.21 14.17
C THR A 109 -6.45 -3.79 15.44
N MET A 110 -6.43 -5.11 15.58
CA MET A 110 -6.71 -5.76 16.86
C MET A 110 -5.53 -5.55 17.80
N THR A 111 -5.80 -5.31 19.07
CA THR A 111 -4.78 -5.31 20.10
C THR A 111 -4.34 -6.73 20.44
N GLN A 112 -3.12 -6.91 20.93
CA GLN A 112 -2.64 -8.23 21.37
C GLN A 112 -3.54 -8.82 22.49
N SER A 113 -4.15 -7.98 23.31
CA SER A 113 -5.09 -8.39 24.36
C SER A 113 -6.38 -8.98 23.78
N GLU A 114 -6.91 -8.44 22.69
CA GLU A 114 -8.11 -8.96 22.01
C GLU A 114 -7.80 -10.29 21.32
N VAL A 115 -6.66 -10.37 20.62
CA VAL A 115 -6.19 -11.63 20.02
C VAL A 115 -6.00 -12.70 21.09
N ALA A 116 -5.40 -12.35 22.23
CA ALA A 116 -5.20 -13.26 23.35
C ALA A 116 -6.54 -13.76 23.92
N LYS A 117 -7.51 -12.87 24.13
CA LYS A 117 -8.86 -13.24 24.58
C LYS A 117 -9.54 -14.23 23.64
N GLN A 118 -9.46 -13.99 22.33
CA GLN A 118 -10.11 -14.83 21.32
C GLN A 118 -9.41 -16.19 21.14
N LEU A 119 -8.12 -16.28 21.47
CA LEU A 119 -7.35 -17.53 21.43
C LEU A 119 -7.24 -18.21 22.80
N HIS A 120 -7.90 -17.69 23.84
CA HIS A 120 -7.79 -18.16 25.22
C HIS A 120 -6.34 -18.24 25.73
N LEU A 121 -5.55 -17.22 25.41
CA LEU A 121 -4.15 -17.08 25.81
C LEU A 121 -3.95 -15.85 26.70
N GLU A 122 -2.79 -15.78 27.35
CA GLU A 122 -2.32 -14.53 27.93
C GLU A 122 -1.76 -13.59 26.85
N ARG A 123 -1.94 -12.28 27.04
CA ARG A 123 -1.34 -11.25 26.16
C ARG A 123 0.19 -11.40 26.07
N SER A 124 0.83 -11.77 27.18
CA SER A 124 2.28 -12.02 27.27
C SER A 124 2.72 -13.13 26.30
N SER A 125 1.91 -14.19 26.17
CA SER A 125 2.17 -15.34 25.31
C SER A 125 2.09 -14.95 23.84
N VAL A 126 1.14 -14.08 23.48
CA VAL A 126 1.02 -13.51 22.12
C VAL A 126 2.27 -12.70 21.76
N SER A 127 2.70 -11.78 22.62
CA SER A 127 3.92 -10.98 22.37
C SER A 127 5.14 -11.88 22.19
N LYS A 128 5.36 -12.82 23.12
CA LYS A 128 6.50 -13.74 23.07
C LYS A 128 6.51 -14.56 21.78
N LYS A 129 5.36 -15.04 21.31
CA LYS A 129 5.27 -15.78 20.04
C LYS A 129 5.63 -14.92 18.84
N ILE A 130 5.14 -13.68 18.78
CA ILE A 130 5.47 -12.75 17.69
C ILE A 130 6.97 -12.45 17.69
N ASP A 131 7.51 -12.04 18.83
CA ASP A 131 8.91 -11.62 18.94
C ASP A 131 9.86 -12.81 18.71
N ALA A 132 9.54 -14.00 19.22
CA ALA A 132 10.32 -15.20 18.98
C ALA A 132 10.29 -15.61 17.50
N TYR A 133 9.14 -15.56 16.84
CA TYR A 133 9.03 -15.95 15.43
C TYR A 133 9.85 -15.00 14.53
N LEU A 134 9.74 -13.69 14.76
CA LEU A 134 10.50 -12.70 14.00
C LEU A 134 12.02 -12.83 14.25
N LYS A 135 12.45 -13.12 15.48
CA LYS A 135 13.87 -13.34 15.80
C LYS A 135 14.43 -14.61 15.14
N VAL A 136 13.67 -15.70 15.14
CA VAL A 136 14.08 -16.94 14.47
C VAL A 136 14.16 -16.73 12.96
N SER A 137 13.19 -16.03 12.38
CA SER A 137 13.19 -15.67 10.96
C SER A 137 14.41 -14.84 10.55
N HIS A 138 14.84 -13.90 11.41
CA HIS A 138 16.05 -13.10 11.19
C HIS A 138 17.30 -13.99 11.16
N ASN A 139 17.49 -14.80 12.20
CA ASN A 139 18.67 -15.65 12.33
C ASN A 139 18.80 -16.70 11.21
N SER A 140 17.66 -17.22 10.68
CA SER A 140 17.71 -18.14 9.54
C SER A 140 18.26 -17.50 8.28
N HIS A 141 18.07 -16.19 8.08
CA HIS A 141 18.65 -15.49 6.92
C HIS A 141 20.16 -15.26 7.09
N ASP A 142 20.61 -14.89 8.28
CA ASP A 142 22.04 -14.65 8.55
C ASP A 142 22.89 -15.91 8.44
N SER A 143 22.30 -17.10 8.68
CA SER A 143 23.00 -18.38 8.56
C SER A 143 23.31 -18.83 7.12
N HIS A 144 22.77 -18.14 6.11
CA HIS A 144 22.98 -18.41 4.70
C HIS A 144 23.87 -17.36 4.00
N LEU A 145 24.55 -16.48 4.77
CA LEU A 145 25.53 -15.50 4.29
C LEU A 145 26.97 -15.92 4.63
#